data_AF-A0A1P8LXG6-F1
#
_entry.id   AF-A0A1P8LXG6-F1
#
_cell.length_a   1.000
_cell.length_b   1.000
_cell.length_c   1.000
_cell.angle_alpha   90.00
_cell.angle_beta   90.00
_cell.angle_gamma   90.00
#
_symmetry.space_group_name_H-M   'P 1'
#
loop_
_entity.id
_entity.type
_entity.pdbx_description
1 polymer ?
#
loop_
_entity_poly.entity_id
_entity_poly.type
_entity_poly.pdbx_seq_one_letter_code
_entity_poly.pdbx_strand_id
1 'polypeptide(L)'
;MDGFTWDSTVSDKFDRPDEEVARNGSVDERSTLARRENLSREVFLILADTDEIDVCSSLAMNYTTPPDILDRTVERFPELREWAATNPNASADLKKTAPLAEHIALSIERFVDQVEATDAEIRELMKRYYKLQPPGGPLLGDVWTQIRPEH
;
A
#
# COMPACT_ATOMS: atom_id res chain seq x y z
N MET A 1 -2.36 -53.72 21.53
CA MET A 1 -1.60 -52.58 20.99
C MET A 1 -2.62 -51.74 20.25
N ASP A 2 -3.25 -50.82 20.98
CA ASP A 2 -4.31 -49.97 20.44
C ASP A 2 -3.67 -48.85 19.63
N GLY A 3 -4.10 -48.75 18.37
CA GLY A 3 -3.71 -47.71 17.45
C GLY A 3 -4.27 -46.38 17.93
N PHE A 4 -3.38 -45.50 18.38
CA PHE A 4 -3.68 -44.12 18.70
C PHE A 4 -4.08 -43.41 17.40
N THR A 5 -5.38 -43.23 17.18
CA THR A 5 -5.89 -42.39 16.11
C THR A 5 -5.84 -40.95 16.62
N TRP A 6 -5.10 -40.10 15.91
CA TRP A 6 -5.10 -38.68 16.19
C TRP A 6 -6.51 -38.15 15.91
N ASP A 7 -7.23 -37.78 16.97
CA ASP A 7 -8.44 -37.00 16.85
C ASP A 7 -8.00 -35.56 16.59
N SER A 8 -8.13 -35.17 15.32
CA SER A 8 -8.00 -33.78 14.87
C SER A 8 -9.17 -32.96 15.39
N THR A 9 -9.25 -32.78 16.70
CA THR A 9 -9.83 -31.55 17.24
C THR A 9 -8.83 -30.43 16.95
N VAL A 10 -8.70 -30.13 15.65
CA VAL A 10 -8.29 -28.83 15.15
C VAL A 10 -9.06 -27.85 16.00
N SER A 11 -8.34 -26.99 16.70
CA SER A 11 -8.92 -25.91 17.49
C SER A 11 -9.76 -25.03 16.56
N ASP A 12 -11.03 -25.40 16.42
CA ASP A 12 -12.11 -24.74 15.70
C ASP A 12 -12.52 -23.46 16.45
N LYS A 13 -11.54 -22.60 16.73
CA LYS A 13 -11.81 -21.19 16.99
C LYS A 13 -12.23 -20.63 15.65
N PHE A 14 -13.52 -20.80 15.32
CA PHE A 14 -14.24 -20.27 14.18
C PHE A 14 -13.42 -19.25 13.39
N ASP A 15 -12.88 -19.67 12.25
CA ASP A 15 -12.24 -18.74 11.33
C ASP A 15 -13.35 -17.83 10.80
N ARG A 16 -13.55 -16.69 11.46
CA ARG A 16 -14.60 -15.72 11.14
C ARG A 16 -14.31 -15.20 9.72
N PRO A 17 -15.32 -15.09 8.83
CA PRO A 17 -15.11 -14.52 7.51
C PRO A 17 -14.45 -13.15 7.61
N ASP A 18 -13.51 -12.84 6.71
CA ASP A 18 -12.79 -11.56 6.70
C ASP A 18 -13.76 -10.36 6.73
N GLU A 19 -14.89 -10.46 6.04
CA GLU A 19 -15.95 -9.46 6.05
C GLU A 19 -16.61 -9.26 7.43
N GLU A 20 -16.77 -10.33 8.21
CA GLU A 20 -17.32 -10.24 9.57
C GLU A 20 -16.32 -9.57 10.52
N VAL A 21 -15.03 -9.90 10.38
CA VAL A 21 -13.95 -9.26 11.13
C VAL A 21 -13.83 -7.78 10.73
N ALA A 22 -13.91 -7.47 9.44
CA ALA A 22 -13.86 -6.09 8.95
C ALA A 22 -15.00 -5.22 9.49
N ARG A 23 -16.21 -5.77 9.64
CA ARG A 23 -17.38 -5.03 10.15
C ARG A 23 -17.44 -4.97 11.68
N ASN A 24 -17.12 -6.09 12.34
CA ASN A 24 -17.47 -6.29 13.75
C ASN A 24 -16.29 -6.73 14.63
N GLY A 25 -15.08 -6.83 14.07
CA GLY A 25 -13.88 -7.11 14.86
C GLY A 25 -13.54 -5.99 15.84
N SER A 26 -12.66 -6.27 16.78
CA SER A 26 -11.93 -5.23 17.50
C SER A 26 -11.01 -4.46 16.56
N VAL A 27 -10.52 -3.30 16.99
CA VAL A 27 -9.54 -2.49 16.24
C VAL A 27 -8.27 -3.30 15.92
N ASP A 28 -7.82 -4.13 16.87
CA ASP A 28 -6.65 -5.00 16.70
C ASP A 28 -6.89 -6.10 15.65
N GLU A 29 -8.06 -6.74 15.68
CA GLU A 29 -8.45 -7.73 14.66
C GLU A 29 -8.58 -7.08 13.28
N ARG A 30 -9.19 -5.90 13.17
CA ARG A 30 -9.29 -5.15 11.91
C ARG A 30 -7.93 -4.70 11.38
N SER A 31 -7.04 -4.22 12.24
CA SER A 31 -5.69 -3.80 11.85
C SER A 31 -4.85 -5.00 11.40
N THR A 32 -4.97 -6.14 12.09
CA THR A 32 -4.35 -7.40 11.67
C THR A 32 -4.91 -7.87 10.32
N LEU A 33 -6.22 -7.80 10.13
CA LEU A 33 -6.85 -8.12 8.85
C LEU A 33 -6.35 -7.21 7.73
N ALA A 34 -6.27 -5.89 7.96
CA ALA A 34 -5.81 -4.89 7.00
C ALA A 34 -4.38 -5.11 6.50
N ARG A 35 -3.55 -5.87 7.23
CA ARG A 35 -2.19 -6.25 6.82
C ARG A 35 -2.13 -7.50 5.95
N ARG A 36 -3.23 -8.27 5.87
CA ARG A 36 -3.26 -9.50 5.07
C ARG A 36 -3.27 -9.17 3.59
N GLU A 37 -2.55 -9.99 2.84
CA GLU A 37 -2.60 -9.99 1.38
C GLU A 37 -3.86 -10.73 0.91
N ASN A 38 -4.29 -10.45 -0.33
CA ASN A 38 -5.38 -11.16 -1.01
C ASN A 38 -6.78 -10.99 -0.37
N LEU A 39 -7.03 -9.86 0.29
CA LEU A 39 -8.38 -9.51 0.72
C LEU A 39 -9.29 -9.20 -0.48
N SER A 40 -10.59 -9.44 -0.32
CA SER A 40 -11.56 -8.99 -1.31
C SER A 40 -11.62 -7.46 -1.34
N ARG A 41 -12.02 -6.91 -2.49
CA ARG A 41 -12.22 -5.45 -2.62
C ARG A 41 -13.23 -4.91 -1.61
N GLU A 42 -14.26 -5.68 -1.29
CA GLU A 42 -15.28 -5.30 -0.31
C GLU A 42 -14.68 -5.17 1.09
N VAL A 43 -13.81 -6.09 1.49
CA VAL A 43 -13.10 -6.02 2.78
C VAL A 43 -12.20 -4.78 2.85
N PHE A 44 -11.45 -4.48 1.78
CA PHE A 44 -10.65 -3.25 1.71
C PHE A 44 -11.49 -1.98 1.90
N LEU A 45 -12.66 -1.91 1.26
CA LEU A 45 -13.56 -0.77 1.39
C LEU A 45 -14.08 -0.60 2.83
N ILE A 46 -14.52 -1.69 3.46
CA ILE A 46 -15.01 -1.66 4.85
C ILE A 46 -13.91 -1.15 5.79
N LEU A 47 -12.68 -1.67 5.64
CA LEU A 47 -11.55 -1.28 6.48
C LEU A 47 -11.13 0.18 6.23
N ALA A 48 -11.23 0.68 4.99
CA ALA A 48 -10.87 2.04 4.63
C ALA A 48 -11.91 3.09 5.01
N ASP A 49 -13.12 2.68 5.39
CA ASP A 49 -14.24 3.55 5.82
C ASP A 49 -14.34 3.66 7.35
N THR A 50 -13.40 3.08 8.11
CA THR A 50 -13.40 3.14 9.57
C THR A 50 -12.72 4.38 10.16
N ASP A 51 -13.12 4.86 11.33
CA ASP A 51 -12.50 6.02 12.00
C ASP A 51 -11.22 5.69 12.79
N GLU A 52 -10.70 4.47 12.66
CA GLU A 52 -9.49 4.02 13.35
C GLU A 52 -8.23 4.16 12.49
N ILE A 53 -7.41 5.15 12.83
CA ILE A 53 -6.13 5.42 12.17
C ILE A 53 -5.20 4.19 12.13
N ASP A 54 -5.23 3.32 13.14
CA ASP A 54 -4.39 2.11 13.19
C ASP A 54 -4.75 1.10 12.10
N VAL A 55 -6.03 1.03 11.71
CA VAL A 55 -6.50 0.17 10.62
C VAL A 55 -6.10 0.77 9.28
N CYS A 56 -6.31 2.08 9.11
CA CYS A 56 -5.93 2.83 7.92
C CYS A 56 -4.41 2.85 7.69
N SER A 57 -3.62 2.96 8.75
CA SER A 57 -2.15 2.87 8.69
C SER A 57 -1.70 1.49 8.19
N SER A 58 -2.34 0.43 8.67
CA SER A 58 -2.11 -0.93 8.16
C SER A 58 -2.47 -1.07 6.67
N LEU A 59 -3.54 -0.42 6.19
CA LEU A 59 -3.86 -0.36 4.75
C LEU A 59 -2.80 0.41 3.96
N ALA A 60 -2.33 1.55 4.46
CA ALA A 60 -1.32 2.37 3.80
C ALA A 60 0.00 1.61 3.59
N MET A 61 0.36 0.74 4.54
CA MET A 61 1.55 -0.10 4.47
C MET A 61 1.37 -1.42 3.70
N ASN A 62 0.14 -1.80 3.35
CA ASN A 62 -0.14 -3.06 2.67
C ASN A 62 0.04 -2.91 1.15
N TYR A 63 0.97 -3.68 0.57
CA TYR A 63 1.34 -3.62 -0.86
C TYR A 63 0.32 -4.28 -1.81
N THR A 64 -0.79 -4.77 -1.26
CA THR A 64 -1.95 -5.28 -2.02
C THR A 64 -3.16 -4.36 -1.95
N THR A 65 -3.12 -3.31 -1.12
CA THR A 65 -4.19 -2.30 -1.04
C THR A 65 -4.37 -1.64 -2.41
N PRO A 66 -5.60 -1.55 -2.95
CA PRO A 66 -5.86 -0.89 -4.22
C PRO A 66 -5.54 0.62 -4.19
N PRO A 67 -5.15 1.23 -5.33
CA PRO A 67 -4.80 2.65 -5.40
C PRO A 67 -5.92 3.59 -4.91
N ASP A 68 -7.17 3.35 -5.32
CA ASP A 68 -8.34 4.17 -4.94
C ASP A 68 -8.64 4.10 -3.43
N ILE A 69 -8.29 2.97 -2.80
CA ILE A 69 -8.41 2.77 -1.36
C ILE A 69 -7.30 3.50 -0.61
N LEU A 70 -6.08 3.53 -1.16
CA LEU A 70 -5.00 4.34 -0.63
C LEU A 70 -5.37 5.83 -0.68
N ASP A 71 -5.83 6.33 -1.83
CA ASP A 71 -6.24 7.72 -2.00
C ASP A 71 -7.33 8.10 -0.97
N ARG A 72 -8.37 7.28 -0.82
CA ARG A 72 -9.40 7.44 0.22
C ARG A 72 -8.82 7.48 1.64
N THR A 73 -7.87 6.60 1.93
CA THR A 73 -7.22 6.53 3.24
C THR A 73 -6.51 7.85 3.56
N VAL A 74 -5.81 8.45 2.58
CA VAL A 74 -5.11 9.72 2.78
C VAL A 74 -6.04 10.93 2.81
N GLU A 75 -7.19 10.87 2.11
CA GLU A 75 -8.22 11.92 2.21
C GLU A 75 -8.80 12.00 3.63
N ARG A 76 -9.00 10.85 4.27
CA ARG A 76 -9.56 10.77 5.63
C ARG A 76 -8.51 11.03 6.71
N PHE A 77 -7.29 10.53 6.50
CA PHE A 77 -6.17 10.68 7.42
C PHE A 77 -4.94 11.23 6.67
N PRO A 78 -4.86 12.56 6.46
CA PRO A 78 -3.75 13.20 5.74
C PRO A 78 -2.36 12.88 6.28
N GLU A 79 -2.24 12.57 7.57
CA GLU A 79 -1.02 12.12 8.23
C GLU A 79 -0.47 10.79 7.68
N LEU A 80 -1.30 9.97 7.04
CA LEU A 80 -0.88 8.72 6.42
C LEU A 80 -0.22 8.92 5.05
N ARG A 81 -0.19 10.16 4.53
CA ARG A 81 0.31 10.45 3.18
C ARG A 81 1.74 9.98 2.96
N GLU A 82 2.61 10.14 3.95
CA GLU A 82 4.01 9.73 3.86
C GLU A 82 4.16 8.22 3.58
N TRP A 83 3.38 7.40 4.29
CA TRP A 83 3.38 5.95 4.11
C TRP A 83 2.65 5.52 2.83
N ALA A 84 1.49 6.11 2.56
CA ALA A 84 0.71 5.76 1.39
C ALA A 84 1.41 6.14 0.07
N ALA A 85 2.10 7.28 0.01
CA ALA A 85 2.76 7.75 -1.19
C ALA A 85 3.95 6.91 -1.65
N THR A 86 4.60 6.19 -0.74
CA THR A 86 5.70 5.28 -1.11
C THR A 86 5.22 3.88 -1.48
N ASN A 87 3.94 3.56 -1.20
CA ASN A 87 3.34 2.28 -1.51
C ASN A 87 3.39 1.99 -3.03
N PRO A 88 3.85 0.79 -3.45
CA PRO A 88 3.93 0.47 -4.87
C PRO A 88 2.59 0.52 -5.62
N ASN A 89 1.46 0.29 -4.93
CA ASN A 89 0.12 0.40 -5.50
C ASN A 89 -0.47 1.81 -5.45
N ALA A 90 0.20 2.80 -4.86
CA ALA A 90 -0.32 4.15 -4.88
C ALA A 90 -0.52 4.67 -6.31
N SER A 91 -1.48 5.59 -6.44
CA SER A 91 -1.68 6.35 -7.68
C SER A 91 -0.43 7.15 -8.02
N ALA A 92 -0.19 7.41 -9.31
CA ALA A 92 0.97 8.16 -9.77
C ALA A 92 1.01 9.55 -9.12
N ASP A 93 -0.15 10.19 -8.95
CA ASP A 93 -0.24 11.51 -8.32
C ASP A 93 0.07 11.46 -6.83
N LEU A 94 -0.39 10.45 -6.10
CA LEU A 94 -0.01 10.27 -4.70
C LEU A 94 1.51 10.01 -4.58
N LYS A 95 2.09 9.17 -5.44
CA LYS A 95 3.54 8.92 -5.48
C LYS A 95 4.37 10.17 -5.72
N LYS A 96 3.92 11.09 -6.59
CA LYS A 96 4.61 12.36 -6.85
C LYS A 96 4.81 13.21 -5.58
N THR A 97 4.02 12.98 -4.53
CA THR A 97 4.09 13.73 -3.26
C THR A 97 5.17 13.25 -2.29
N ALA A 98 5.81 12.10 -2.55
CA ALA A 98 6.89 11.58 -1.72
C ALA A 98 8.28 11.87 -2.31
N PRO A 99 9.33 11.96 -1.47
CA PRO A 99 10.70 12.08 -1.95
C PRO A 99 11.11 10.85 -2.78
N LEU A 100 11.77 11.08 -3.93
CA LEU A 100 12.20 10.01 -4.84
C LEU A 100 13.06 8.95 -4.15
N ALA A 101 13.86 9.32 -3.14
CA ALA A 101 14.71 8.38 -2.43
C ALA A 101 13.92 7.40 -1.54
N GLU A 102 12.70 7.75 -1.12
CA GLU A 102 11.88 6.90 -0.25
C GLU A 102 11.11 5.82 -1.03
N HIS A 103 11.04 5.94 -2.35
CA HIS A 103 10.44 4.89 -3.18
C HIS A 103 11.37 3.69 -3.28
N ILE A 104 10.83 2.51 -3.02
CA ILE A 104 11.47 1.26 -3.43
C ILE A 104 11.38 1.10 -4.96
N ALA A 105 12.27 0.30 -5.54
CA ALA A 105 12.32 0.08 -7.00
C ALA A 105 10.97 -0.32 -7.61
N LEU A 106 10.21 -1.21 -6.94
CA LEU A 106 8.88 -1.63 -7.40
C LEU A 106 7.87 -0.46 -7.45
N SER A 107 7.99 0.51 -6.54
CA SER A 107 7.12 1.69 -6.53
C SER A 107 7.39 2.60 -7.73
N ILE A 108 8.67 2.73 -8.11
CA ILE A 108 9.13 3.46 -9.30
C ILE A 108 8.72 2.74 -10.59
N GLU A 109 8.90 1.42 -10.65
CA GLU A 109 8.46 0.59 -11.79
C GLU A 109 6.97 0.80 -12.06
N ARG A 110 6.13 0.62 -11.04
CA ARG A 110 4.68 0.84 -11.19
C ARG A 110 4.33 2.30 -11.49
N PHE A 111 5.14 3.27 -11.07
CA PHE A 111 4.92 4.67 -11.42
C PHE A 111 5.16 4.91 -12.92
N VAL A 112 6.29 4.43 -13.46
CA VAL A 112 6.62 4.63 -14.87
C VAL A 112 5.64 3.93 -15.80
N ASP A 113 5.08 2.79 -15.37
CA ASP A 113 3.99 2.11 -16.08
C ASP A 113 2.70 2.96 -16.09
N GLN A 114 2.29 3.50 -14.93
CA GLN A 114 1.07 4.30 -14.80
C GLN A 114 1.09 5.58 -15.65
N VAL A 115 2.27 6.20 -15.83
CA VAL A 115 2.43 7.43 -16.61
C VAL A 115 2.83 7.15 -18.06
N GLU A 116 2.85 5.89 -18.49
CA GLU A 116 3.25 5.47 -19.84
C GLU A 116 4.61 6.10 -20.24
N ALA A 117 5.61 5.90 -19.39
CA ALA A 117 6.95 6.41 -19.62
C ALA A 117 7.65 5.67 -20.78
N THR A 118 8.42 6.42 -21.55
CA THR A 118 9.32 5.88 -22.58
C THR A 118 10.61 5.35 -21.95
N ASP A 119 11.33 4.47 -22.66
CA ASP A 119 12.64 3.96 -22.23
C ASP A 119 13.68 5.07 -21.95
N ALA A 120 13.57 6.22 -22.61
CA ALA A 120 14.45 7.36 -22.37
C ALA A 120 14.15 8.04 -21.02
N GLU A 121 12.86 8.23 -20.72
CA GLU A 121 12.39 8.80 -19.46
C GLU A 121 12.70 7.88 -18.28
N ILE A 122 12.46 6.57 -18.43
CA ILE A 122 12.79 5.55 -17.44
C ILE A 122 14.29 5.58 -17.12
N ARG A 123 15.14 5.58 -18.16
CA ARG A 123 16.61 5.62 -17.97
C ARG A 123 17.07 6.87 -17.22
N GLU A 124 16.53 8.04 -17.56
CA GLU A 124 16.91 9.29 -16.88
C GLU A 124 16.39 9.33 -15.44
N LEU A 125 15.17 8.85 -15.17
CA LEU A 125 14.64 8.73 -13.81
C LEU A 125 15.51 7.81 -12.95
N MET A 126 15.82 6.61 -13.45
CA MET A 126 16.63 5.63 -12.72
C MET A 126 18.06 6.14 -12.45
N LYS A 127 18.65 6.86 -13.41
CA LYS A 127 19.96 7.51 -13.23
C LYS A 127 19.94 8.55 -12.10
N ARG A 128 18.83 9.26 -11.89
CA ARG A 128 18.67 10.21 -10.77
C ARG A 128 18.40 9.47 -9.47
N TYR A 129 17.51 8.49 -9.49
CA TYR A 129 17.17 7.65 -8.35
C TYR A 129 18.41 6.99 -7.72
N TYR A 130 19.26 6.33 -8.52
CA TYR A 130 20.45 5.63 -7.99
C TYR A 130 21.55 6.55 -7.44
N LYS A 131 21.44 7.87 -7.60
CA LYS A 131 22.35 8.85 -6.99
C LYS A 131 21.89 9.33 -5.63
N LEU A 132 20.63 9.08 -5.28
CA LEU A 132 20.07 9.52 -4.01
C LEU A 132 20.40 8.50 -2.91
N GLN A 133 20.42 9.00 -1.68
CA GLN A 133 20.51 8.18 -0.48
C GLN A 133 19.31 8.56 0.41
N PRO A 134 18.52 7.60 0.89
CA PRO A 134 17.48 7.87 1.88
C PRO A 134 18.11 8.32 3.22
N PRO A 135 17.41 9.12 4.05
CA PRO A 135 16.08 9.67 3.81
C PRO A 135 16.07 11.02 3.07
N GLY A 136 14.93 11.36 2.45
CA GLY A 136 14.64 12.66 1.85
C GLY A 136 14.97 12.78 0.36
N GLY A 137 15.51 13.93 -0.06
CA GLY A 137 15.75 14.25 -1.46
C GLY A 137 14.57 14.97 -2.14
N PRO A 138 14.66 15.22 -3.46
CA PRO A 138 13.60 15.90 -4.20
C PRO A 138 12.36 15.02 -4.32
N LEU A 139 11.17 15.63 -4.42
CA LEU A 139 9.94 14.90 -4.68
C LEU A 139 10.01 14.18 -6.03
N LEU A 140 9.39 13.00 -6.11
CA LEU A 140 9.27 12.29 -7.38
C LEU A 140 8.60 13.17 -8.44
N GLY A 141 7.58 13.96 -8.07
CA GLY A 141 6.92 14.90 -8.96
C GLY A 141 7.88 15.94 -9.55
N ASP A 142 8.68 16.59 -8.70
CA ASP A 142 9.64 17.61 -9.14
C ASP A 142 10.69 17.05 -10.10
N VAL A 143 11.19 15.85 -9.82
CA VAL A 143 12.13 15.16 -10.70
C VAL A 143 11.45 14.79 -12.02
N TRP A 144 10.21 14.30 -11.96
CA TRP A 144 9.47 13.87 -13.13
C TRP A 144 9.13 15.02 -14.07
N THR A 145 8.68 16.18 -13.57
CA THR A 145 8.41 17.37 -14.37
C THR A 145 9.65 17.88 -15.12
N GLN A 146 10.86 17.66 -14.58
CA GLN A 146 12.10 18.00 -15.28
C GLN A 146 12.44 17.01 -16.41
N ILE A 147 11.94 15.77 -16.34
CA ILE A 147 12.14 14.73 -17.35
C ILE A 147 11.09 14.86 -18.45
N ARG A 148 9.82 15.01 -18.05
CA ARG A 148 8.66 15.19 -18.92
C ARG A 148 7.95 16.51 -18.55
N PRO A 149 8.39 17.66 -19.09
CA PRO A 149 7.67 18.91 -18.90
C PRO A 149 6.30 18.82 -19.59
N GLU A 150 5.23 19.08 -18.85
CA GLU A 150 3.89 19.22 -19.44
C GLU A 150 3.87 20.46 -20.33
N HIS A 151 3.46 20.30 -21.59
CA HIS A 151 3.36 21.37 -22.60
C HIS A 151 2.01 22.07 -22.55
#